data_AF-A0AAU6JM97-F1
#
_entry.id   AF-A0AAU6JM97-F1
#
_cell.length_a   1.000
_cell.length_b   1.000
_cell.length_c   1.000
_cell.angle_alpha   90.00
_cell.angle_beta   90.00
_cell.angle_gamma   90.00
#
_symmetry.space_group_name_H-M   'P 1'
#
loop_
_entity.id
_entity.type
_entity.pdbx_description
1 polymer ?
#
loop_
_entity_poly.entity_id
_entity_poly.type
_entity_poly.pdbx_seq_one_letter_code
_entity_poly.pdbx_strand_id
1 'polypeptide(L)'
;MTSLRSASTARRRRAVAAVGAVGAGLLVLSACDKPTPISTITVGTSSVSSEASCYADGDGKELKTAELTECLKKDTAKDADIKSIKVDPDENVRFGVDPKIADEGWTILLNGNPLTDSSTKTYRTIPGSVFFNAQYGAQGDSTLVSIKEGENNVKGVWSFRLKKDS
;
A
#
# COMPACT_ATOMS: atom_id res chain seq x y z
N MET A 1 -57.28 -45.48 -55.42
CA MET A 1 -58.20 -44.52 -54.79
C MET A 1 -58.17 -44.78 -53.29
N THR A 2 -57.98 -43.72 -52.48
CA THR A 2 -58.18 -43.62 -51.01
C THR A 2 -57.32 -44.55 -50.13
N SER A 3 -56.69 -44.18 -49.01
CA SER A 3 -56.90 -43.09 -48.04
C SER A 3 -55.73 -43.05 -47.04
N LEU A 4 -55.42 -41.86 -46.51
CA LEU A 4 -55.20 -41.48 -45.08
C LEU A 4 -54.43 -42.48 -44.15
N ARG A 5 -53.49 -42.08 -43.28
CA ARG A 5 -53.57 -41.00 -42.27
C ARG A 5 -52.28 -40.92 -41.45
N SER A 6 -51.88 -39.71 -41.07
CA SER A 6 -50.94 -39.46 -39.98
C SER A 6 -51.49 -39.92 -38.62
N ALA A 7 -50.63 -40.40 -37.72
CA ALA A 7 -50.87 -40.35 -36.29
C ALA A 7 -49.55 -40.21 -35.52
N SER A 8 -49.64 -39.47 -34.44
CA SER A 8 -48.61 -38.73 -33.73
C SER A 8 -48.09 -39.44 -32.47
N THR A 9 -47.06 -38.82 -31.88
CA THR A 9 -46.72 -38.72 -30.44
C THR A 9 -45.73 -39.68 -29.78
N ALA A 10 -44.90 -39.00 -28.95
CA ALA A 10 -44.34 -39.42 -27.66
C ALA A 10 -42.88 -39.91 -27.58
N ARG A 11 -41.98 -38.93 -27.48
CA ARG A 11 -41.07 -38.71 -26.31
C ARG A 11 -40.61 -39.96 -25.52
N ARG A 12 -39.30 -40.26 -25.59
CA ARG A 12 -38.51 -40.60 -24.39
C ARG A 12 -37.03 -40.30 -24.57
N ARG A 13 -36.59 -39.22 -23.93
CA ARG A 13 -35.19 -38.87 -23.69
C ARG A 13 -34.67 -39.78 -22.57
N ARG A 14 -33.60 -40.54 -22.80
CA ARG A 14 -32.78 -41.23 -21.78
C ARG A 14 -31.41 -40.53 -21.82
N ALA A 15 -31.12 -39.58 -20.94
CA ALA A 15 -30.56 -39.79 -19.60
C ALA A 15 -29.21 -40.53 -19.63
N VAL A 16 -28.14 -39.75 -19.65
CA VAL A 16 -26.85 -40.15 -19.05
C VAL A 16 -26.43 -38.97 -18.18
N ALA A 17 -26.56 -39.15 -16.86
CA ALA A 17 -26.09 -38.22 -15.86
C ALA A 17 -24.57 -38.37 -15.76
N ALA A 18 -23.83 -37.41 -16.33
CA ALA A 18 -22.42 -37.22 -15.99
C ALA A 18 -22.37 -36.48 -14.64
N VAL A 19 -22.16 -37.22 -13.56
CA VAL A 19 -21.83 -36.64 -12.25
C VAL A 19 -20.39 -36.14 -12.33
N GLY A 20 -20.22 -34.91 -12.79
CA GLY A 20 -18.98 -34.16 -12.63
C GLY A 20 -19.14 -33.26 -11.41
N ALA A 21 -18.75 -33.74 -10.23
CA ALA A 21 -18.55 -32.86 -9.08
C ALA A 21 -17.30 -32.03 -9.38
N VAL A 22 -17.49 -30.90 -10.07
CA VAL A 22 -16.46 -29.86 -10.13
C VAL A 22 -16.43 -29.27 -8.72
N GLY A 23 -15.57 -29.83 -7.88
CA GLY A 23 -15.17 -29.21 -6.63
C GLY A 23 -14.49 -27.90 -6.99
N ALA A 24 -15.27 -26.82 -7.08
CA ALA A 24 -14.73 -25.49 -6.86
C ALA A 24 -14.27 -25.49 -5.41
N GLY A 25 -13.00 -25.85 -5.19
CA GLY A 25 -12.30 -25.47 -3.98
C GLY A 25 -12.37 -23.96 -3.92
N LEU A 26 -13.37 -23.43 -3.23
CA LEU A 26 -13.32 -22.08 -2.70
C LEU A 26 -12.13 -22.11 -1.75
N LEU A 27 -10.96 -21.82 -2.31
CA LEU A 27 -9.92 -21.15 -1.57
C LEU A 27 -10.58 -19.86 -1.11
N VAL A 28 -11.15 -19.91 0.09
CA VAL A 28 -11.31 -18.71 0.89
C VAL A 28 -9.88 -18.24 1.10
N LEU A 29 -9.40 -17.36 0.21
CA LEU A 29 -8.31 -16.46 0.56
C LEU A 29 -8.85 -15.67 1.75
N SER A 30 -8.61 -16.15 2.96
CA SER A 30 -8.86 -15.43 4.21
C SER A 30 -7.82 -14.33 4.41
N ALA A 31 -7.62 -13.55 3.35
CA ALA A 31 -6.91 -12.29 3.30
C ALA A 31 -7.67 -11.42 2.27
N CYS A 32 -8.98 -11.29 2.47
CA CYS A 32 -9.74 -10.16 1.93
C CYS A 32 -9.51 -8.93 2.84
N ASP A 33 -8.30 -8.75 3.36
CA ASP A 33 -7.89 -7.50 3.96
C ASP A 33 -7.91 -6.48 2.82
N LYS A 34 -8.77 -5.47 2.95
CA LYS A 34 -8.87 -4.37 1.99
C LYS A 34 -7.44 -3.81 1.83
N PRO A 35 -6.88 -3.78 0.61
CA PRO A 35 -5.50 -3.32 0.44
C PRO A 35 -5.40 -1.90 0.98
N THR A 36 -4.35 -1.66 1.77
CA THR A 36 -4.13 -0.33 2.33
C THR A 36 -3.80 0.64 1.19
N PRO A 37 -4.10 1.95 1.36
CA PRO A 37 -3.73 2.95 0.38
C PRO A 37 -2.23 2.89 0.05
N ILE A 38 -1.85 3.27 -1.17
CA ILE A 38 -0.47 3.17 -1.65
C ILE A 38 0.22 4.53 -1.52
N SER A 39 1.46 4.51 -1.06
CA SER A 39 2.38 5.63 -1.15
C SER A 39 3.49 5.33 -2.15
N THR A 40 3.94 6.35 -2.87
CA THR A 40 5.01 6.24 -3.88
C THR A 40 6.08 7.29 -3.66
N ILE A 41 7.35 6.85 -3.66
CA ILE A 41 8.51 7.73 -3.72
C ILE A 41 9.11 7.66 -5.12
N THR A 42 9.44 8.82 -5.69
CA THR A 42 10.09 8.95 -7.00
C THR A 42 11.36 9.79 -6.89
N VAL A 43 12.44 9.34 -7.52
CA VAL A 43 13.76 9.96 -7.56
C VAL A 43 14.25 9.86 -9.01
N GLY A 44 14.42 11.00 -9.67
CA GLY A 44 14.68 11.03 -11.11
C GLY A 44 13.63 10.23 -11.88
N THR A 45 14.06 9.14 -12.53
CA THR A 45 13.19 8.20 -13.27
C THR A 45 12.84 6.93 -12.48
N SER A 46 13.38 6.76 -11.28
CA SER A 46 13.15 5.59 -10.43
C SER A 46 12.00 5.85 -9.48
N SER A 47 11.15 4.84 -9.25
CA SER A 47 10.07 4.93 -8.28
C SER A 47 9.91 3.64 -7.49
N VAL A 48 9.49 3.78 -6.24
CA VAL A 48 9.11 2.66 -5.39
C VAL A 48 7.79 2.97 -4.71
N SER A 49 6.90 1.98 -4.70
CA SER A 49 5.59 2.08 -4.06
C SER A 49 5.47 1.03 -2.98
N SER A 50 4.78 1.38 -1.89
CA SER A 50 4.49 0.46 -0.79
C SER A 50 3.09 0.69 -0.26
N GLU A 51 2.48 -0.41 0.19
CA GLU A 51 1.38 -0.39 1.14
C GLU A 51 1.84 0.15 2.49
N ALA A 52 0.87 0.50 3.35
CA ALA A 52 1.14 1.01 4.67
C ALA A 52 1.85 -0.05 5.51
N SER A 53 2.93 0.33 6.19
CA SER A 53 3.55 -0.51 7.22
C SER A 53 2.56 -0.82 8.33
N CYS A 54 1.74 0.19 8.67
CA CYS A 54 0.64 0.08 9.61
C CYS A 54 -0.52 0.97 9.17
N TYR A 55 -1.74 0.45 9.28
CA TYR A 55 -2.95 1.17 8.92
C TYR A 55 -4.06 0.79 9.90
N ALA A 56 -4.88 1.76 10.29
CA ALA A 56 -6.04 1.48 11.11
C ALA A 56 -7.10 0.73 10.27
N ASP A 57 -7.45 -0.48 10.68
CA ASP A 57 -8.40 -1.31 9.94
C ASP A 57 -9.84 -0.77 10.04
N GLY A 58 -10.31 -0.15 8.95
CA GLY A 58 -11.68 0.32 8.78
C GLY A 58 -11.78 1.84 8.62
N ASP A 59 -12.71 2.27 7.76
CA ASP A 59 -12.87 3.67 7.40
C ASP A 59 -13.15 4.54 8.66
N GLY A 60 -12.33 5.56 8.90
CA GLY A 60 -12.49 6.53 10.00
C GLY A 60 -11.88 6.12 11.35
N LYS A 61 -11.13 5.01 11.41
CA LYS A 61 -10.39 4.64 12.62
C LYS A 61 -8.99 5.28 12.64
N GLU A 62 -8.48 5.47 13.85
CA GLU A 62 -7.12 5.95 14.12
C GLU A 62 -6.31 4.83 14.79
N LEU A 63 -5.00 4.83 14.54
CA LEU A 63 -4.03 4.02 15.23
C LEU A 63 -3.92 4.50 16.67
N LYS A 64 -4.04 3.57 17.63
CA LYS A 64 -3.75 3.91 19.02
C LYS A 64 -2.27 4.27 19.13
N THR A 65 -1.93 5.17 20.05
CA THR A 65 -0.55 5.61 20.27
C THR A 65 0.43 4.45 20.49
N ALA A 66 -0.02 3.38 21.17
CA ALA A 66 0.77 2.17 21.38
C ALA A 66 1.07 1.44 20.05
N GLU A 67 0.06 1.23 19.21
CA GLU A 67 0.18 0.56 17.90
C GLU A 67 1.09 1.37 16.97
N LEU A 68 0.93 2.69 16.96
CA LEU A 68 1.81 3.59 16.21
C LEU A 68 3.27 3.50 16.68
N THR A 69 3.49 3.46 18.00
CA THR A 69 4.83 3.35 18.57
C THR A 69 5.48 2.01 18.23
N GLU A 70 4.72 0.92 18.31
CA GLU A 70 5.18 -0.41 17.93
C GLU A 70 5.51 -0.47 16.43
N CYS A 71 4.69 0.16 15.60
CA CYS A 71 4.92 0.29 14.17
C CYS A 71 6.27 0.96 13.86
N LEU A 72 6.50 2.15 14.40
CA LEU A 72 7.72 2.91 14.17
C LEU A 72 8.96 2.17 14.70
N LYS A 73 8.82 1.44 15.82
CA LYS A 73 9.89 0.57 16.35
C LYS A 73 10.19 -0.60 15.42
N LYS A 74 9.16 -1.25 14.87
CA LYS A 74 9.32 -2.34 13.90
C LYS A 74 10.01 -1.83 12.64
N ASP A 75 9.61 -0.67 12.15
CA ASP A 75 10.16 -0.11 10.91
C ASP A 75 11.60 0.40 11.05
N THR A 76 11.97 0.85 12.26
CA THR A 76 13.35 1.25 12.57
C THR A 76 14.28 0.07 12.85
N ALA A 77 13.75 -1.16 12.98
CA ALA A 77 14.56 -2.35 13.18
C ALA A 77 15.50 -2.59 11.98
N LYS A 78 16.67 -3.17 12.25
CA LYS A 78 17.69 -3.43 11.21
C LYS A 78 17.17 -4.39 10.14
N ASP A 79 16.37 -5.38 10.54
CA ASP A 79 15.87 -6.47 9.71
C ASP A 79 14.44 -6.23 9.19
N ALA A 80 13.93 -5.00 9.29
CA ALA A 80 12.61 -4.65 8.75
C ALA A 80 12.60 -4.81 7.22
N ASP A 81 11.63 -5.54 6.68
CA ASP A 81 11.41 -5.66 5.23
C ASP A 81 10.77 -4.39 4.68
N ILE A 82 11.60 -3.36 4.51
CA ILE A 82 11.18 -2.04 4.03
C ILE A 82 11.74 -1.82 2.64
N LYS A 83 10.85 -1.41 1.73
CA LYS A 83 11.24 -1.05 0.37
C LYS A 83 12.26 0.08 0.38
N SER A 84 13.31 -0.07 -0.43
CA SER A 84 14.39 0.90 -0.52
C SER A 84 14.54 1.51 -1.91
N ILE A 85 14.96 2.77 -1.96
CA ILE A 85 15.30 3.48 -3.19
C ILE A 85 16.63 4.23 -3.00
N LYS A 86 17.41 4.33 -4.09
CA LYS A 86 18.63 5.12 -4.11
C LYS A 86 18.31 6.59 -4.35
N VAL A 87 19.06 7.48 -3.70
CA VAL A 87 18.88 8.92 -3.79
C VAL A 87 20.23 9.58 -3.98
N ASP A 88 20.41 10.21 -5.14
CA ASP A 88 21.48 11.19 -5.36
C ASP A 88 21.17 12.46 -4.54
N PRO A 89 22.08 12.95 -3.68
CA PRO A 89 21.89 14.18 -2.90
C PRO A 89 21.57 15.43 -3.74
N ASP A 90 21.98 15.46 -5.01
CA ASP A 90 21.76 16.58 -5.93
C ASP A 90 20.42 16.49 -6.66
N GLU A 91 19.71 15.36 -6.55
CA GLU A 91 18.37 15.18 -7.10
C GLU A 91 17.25 15.57 -6.12
N ASN A 92 16.03 15.65 -6.64
CA ASN A 92 14.83 15.86 -5.85
C ASN A 92 14.11 14.54 -5.59
N VAL A 93 13.67 14.34 -4.35
CA VAL A 93 12.82 13.21 -3.96
C VAL A 93 11.36 13.67 -3.91
N ARG A 94 10.51 13.05 -4.73
CA ARG A 94 9.08 13.31 -4.74
C ARG A 94 8.34 12.23 -3.97
N PHE A 95 7.55 12.66 -2.99
CA PHE A 95 6.65 11.83 -2.20
C PHE A 95 5.24 12.05 -2.72
N GLY A 96 4.57 10.97 -3.12
CA GLY A 96 3.21 10.96 -3.60
C GLY A 96 2.33 10.06 -2.74
N VAL A 97 1.12 10.53 -2.46
CA VAL A 97 0.11 9.80 -1.69
C VAL A 97 -1.22 9.81 -2.44
N ASP A 98 -2.06 8.80 -2.18
CA ASP A 98 -3.43 8.78 -2.66
C ASP A 98 -4.22 10.02 -2.18
N PRO A 99 -5.15 10.57 -2.99
CA PRO A 99 -5.96 11.72 -2.60
C PRO A 99 -6.66 11.59 -1.25
N LYS A 100 -7.10 10.37 -0.89
CA LYS A 100 -7.73 10.11 0.41
C LYS A 100 -6.79 10.35 1.59
N ILE A 101 -5.51 10.02 1.45
CA ILE A 101 -4.47 10.33 2.44
C ILE A 101 -4.23 11.85 2.48
N ALA A 102 -4.22 12.50 1.32
CA ALA A 102 -4.04 13.93 1.22
C ALA A 102 -5.16 14.71 1.92
N ASP A 103 -6.42 14.30 1.78
CA ASP A 103 -7.56 14.97 2.41
C ASP A 103 -7.47 14.99 3.95
N GLU A 104 -6.88 13.95 4.55
CA GLU A 104 -6.67 13.82 6.01
C GLU A 104 -5.43 14.59 6.52
N GLY A 105 -4.59 15.04 5.59
CA GLY A 105 -3.30 15.62 5.91
C GLY A 105 -2.23 14.57 6.15
N TRP A 106 -1.00 14.86 5.74
CA TRP A 106 0.13 13.97 6.01
C TRP A 106 1.45 14.70 6.19
N THR A 107 2.34 14.06 6.92
CA THR A 107 3.66 14.57 7.28
C THR A 107 4.75 13.58 6.91
N ILE A 108 5.90 14.09 6.46
CA ILE A 108 7.10 13.27 6.26
C ILE A 108 7.89 13.25 7.56
N LEU A 109 8.26 12.05 8.00
CA LEU A 109 9.11 11.78 9.14
C LEU A 109 10.48 11.31 8.65
N LEU A 110 11.55 11.81 9.28
CA LEU A 110 12.92 11.35 9.12
C LEU A 110 13.36 10.67 10.42
N ASN A 111 13.65 9.38 10.36
CA ASN A 111 14.00 8.55 11.52
C ASN A 111 12.99 8.71 12.69
N GLY A 112 11.70 8.77 12.34
CA GLY A 112 10.59 8.93 13.30
C GLY A 112 10.28 10.37 13.73
N ASN A 113 11.12 11.34 13.38
CA ASN A 113 10.90 12.75 13.74
C ASN A 113 10.27 13.53 12.57
N PRO A 114 9.33 14.47 12.81
CA PRO A 114 8.78 15.30 11.74
C PRO A 114 9.86 16.08 10.99
N LEU A 115 9.89 15.92 9.66
CA LEU A 115 10.75 16.66 8.75
C LEU A 115 10.01 17.84 8.11
N THR A 116 8.69 17.72 7.97
CA THR A 116 7.84 18.75 7.36
C THR A 116 6.61 19.04 8.22
N ASP A 117 5.96 20.16 7.97
CA ASP A 117 4.59 20.37 8.45
C ASP A 117 3.61 19.45 7.70
N SER A 118 2.41 19.26 8.26
CA SER A 118 1.32 18.53 7.60
C SER A 118 0.92 19.17 6.26
N SER A 119 0.45 18.37 5.31
CA SER A 119 -0.04 18.81 4.00
C SER A 119 -1.30 18.11 3.58
N THR A 120 -2.14 18.84 2.86
CA THR A 120 -3.25 18.26 2.09
C THR A 120 -2.98 18.13 0.59
N LYS A 121 -1.70 18.21 0.17
CA LYS A 121 -1.32 18.05 -1.23
C LYS A 121 -1.09 16.57 -1.51
N THR A 122 -1.44 16.08 -2.70
CA THR A 122 -1.20 14.69 -3.10
C THR A 122 0.27 14.38 -3.34
N TYR A 123 1.14 15.39 -3.38
CA TYR A 123 2.57 15.20 -3.45
C TYR A 123 3.35 16.34 -2.80
N ARG A 124 4.59 16.04 -2.40
CA ARG A 124 5.61 17.00 -2.00
C ARG A 124 6.96 16.60 -2.55
N THR A 125 7.82 17.60 -2.74
CA THR A 125 9.18 17.42 -3.22
C THR A 125 10.15 17.95 -2.19
N ILE A 126 11.19 17.17 -1.87
CA ILE A 126 12.25 17.54 -0.94
C ILE A 126 13.60 17.31 -1.62
N PRO A 127 14.57 18.24 -1.52
CA PRO A 127 15.93 18.02 -2.01
C PRO A 127 16.57 16.78 -1.37
N GLY A 128 17.24 15.96 -2.17
CA GLY A 128 17.87 14.71 -1.74
C GLY A 128 18.87 14.89 -0.61
N SER A 129 19.64 15.98 -0.65
CA SER A 129 20.63 16.37 0.35
C SER A 129 20.08 16.46 1.78
N VAL A 130 18.78 16.73 1.97
CA VAL A 130 18.14 16.78 3.29
C VAL A 130 18.21 15.42 4.00
N PHE A 131 18.07 14.32 3.25
CA PHE A 131 17.96 12.97 3.79
C PHE A 131 19.28 12.36 4.28
N PHE A 132 20.40 13.01 3.98
CA PHE A 132 21.74 12.58 4.39
C PHE A 132 22.49 13.67 5.16
N ASN A 133 21.77 14.70 5.63
CA ASN A 133 22.32 15.80 6.39
C ASN A 133 22.02 15.63 7.90
N ALA A 134 23.08 15.63 8.71
CA ALA A 134 23.02 15.44 10.16
C ALA A 134 22.20 16.51 10.89
N GLN A 135 22.08 17.72 10.33
CA GLN A 135 21.26 18.79 10.91
C GLN A 135 19.77 18.41 10.99
N TYR A 136 19.30 17.56 10.07
CA TYR A 136 17.93 17.07 10.06
C TYR A 136 17.78 15.72 10.78
N GLY A 137 18.86 15.18 11.35
CA GLY A 137 18.85 13.90 12.08
C GLY A 137 19.15 12.68 11.22
N ALA A 138 19.66 12.85 10.00
CA ALA A 138 20.18 11.75 9.20
C ALA A 138 21.56 11.26 9.70
N GLN A 139 21.85 9.98 9.54
CA GLN A 139 23.14 9.38 9.92
C GLN A 139 23.61 8.41 8.85
N GLY A 140 24.85 8.61 8.35
CA GLY A 140 25.45 7.77 7.32
C GLY A 140 24.73 7.82 5.98
N ASP A 141 24.84 6.73 5.21
CA ASP A 141 24.36 6.65 3.83
C ASP A 141 22.97 5.99 3.70
N SER A 142 22.25 5.82 4.82
CA SER A 142 20.94 5.20 4.83
C SER A 142 20.06 5.87 5.88
N THR A 143 18.87 6.30 5.46
CA THR A 143 17.90 6.92 6.38
C THR A 143 16.53 6.28 6.22
N LEU A 144 15.77 6.24 7.31
CA LEU A 144 14.38 5.82 7.27
C LEU A 144 13.50 7.05 7.07
N VAL A 145 12.68 7.03 6.03
CA VAL A 145 11.65 8.04 5.82
C VAL A 145 10.30 7.38 5.93
N SER A 146 9.40 8.03 6.66
CA SER A 146 8.02 7.57 6.79
C SER A 146 7.05 8.66 6.40
N ILE A 147 5.95 8.31 5.75
CA ILE A 147 4.80 9.18 5.56
C ILE A 147 3.79 8.84 6.65
N LYS A 148 3.38 9.83 7.44
CA LYS A 148 2.37 9.69 8.50
C LYS A 148 1.09 10.39 8.06
N GLU A 149 0.01 9.65 7.88
CA GLU A 149 -1.33 10.20 7.63
C GLU A 149 -1.97 10.65 8.94
N GLY A 150 -2.56 11.84 8.93
CA GLY A 150 -3.18 12.48 10.07
C GLY A 150 -2.18 13.21 10.97
N GLU A 151 -2.59 14.38 11.45
CA GLU A 151 -1.79 15.19 12.37
C GLU A 151 -1.92 14.68 13.82
N ASN A 152 -3.14 14.74 14.35
CA ASN A 152 -3.49 14.27 15.69
C ASN A 152 -4.05 12.83 15.69
N ASN A 153 -4.86 12.51 14.68
CA ASN A 153 -5.55 11.22 14.55
C ASN A 153 -4.85 10.40 13.47
N VAL A 154 -3.78 9.73 13.85
CA VAL A 154 -2.90 9.04 12.89
C VAL A 154 -3.61 7.81 12.34
N LYS A 155 -3.78 7.71 11.02
CA LYS A 155 -4.49 6.58 10.40
C LYS A 155 -3.55 5.54 9.78
N GLY A 156 -2.40 6.00 9.31
CA GLY A 156 -1.48 5.14 8.57
C GLY A 156 -0.05 5.66 8.59
N VAL A 157 0.89 4.72 8.45
CA VAL A 157 2.31 5.00 8.26
C VAL A 157 2.87 4.16 7.12
N TRP A 158 3.58 4.79 6.20
CA TRP A 158 4.30 4.13 5.11
C TRP A 158 5.78 4.42 5.24
N SER A 159 6.60 3.38 5.42
CA SER A 159 8.04 3.56 5.59
C SER A 159 8.82 3.12 4.37
N PHE A 160 9.90 3.84 4.09
CA PHE A 160 10.82 3.61 2.99
C PHE A 160 12.25 3.83 3.46
N ARG A 161 13.20 3.06 2.92
CA ARG A 161 14.62 3.25 3.21
C ARG A 161 15.29 3.97 2.05
N LEU A 162 15.75 5.19 2.30
CA LEU A 162 16.51 5.97 1.32
C LEU A 162 17.98 5.65 1.52
N LYS A 163 18.64 5.20 0.46
CA LYS A 163 20.08 4.93 0.44
C LYS A 163 20.77 5.97 -0.41
N LYS A 164 21.83 6.59 0.10
CA LYS A 164 22.60 7.57 -0.66
C LYS A 164 23.18 6.89 -1.90
N ASP A 165 22.98 7.48 -3.06
CA ASP A 165 23.72 7.10 -4.25
C ASP A 165 25.01 7.91 -4.28
N SER A 166 26.12 7.17 -4.30
CA SER A 166 27.54 7.57 -4.38
C SER A 166 27.86 9.03 -4.07
#